data_AF-A0AAU4BI58-F1
#
_entry.id   AF-A0AAU4BI58-F1
#
_cell.length_a   1.000
_cell.length_b   1.000
_cell.length_c   1.000
_cell.angle_alpha   90.00
_cell.angle_beta   90.00
_cell.angle_gamma   90.00
#
_symmetry.space_group_name_H-M   'P 1'
#
loop_
_entity.id
_entity.type
_entity.pdbx_description
1 polymer ?
#
loop_
_entity_poly.entity_id
_entity_poly.type
_entity_poly.pdbx_seq_one_letter_code
_entity_poly.pdbx_strand_id
1 'polypeptide(L)'
;MLFGDQDAHGASRLGTLVFSDAHVSVRCGDQADAGRRELADVLTEVALRVSFGVRERLRRRLDQYPGCTVAVGRRRNDHLAVVRGGLTVATRSSCGASEMWASVFGSFLYCWAGAGLALGELPREALIVGRFTASAGGRPPVLETVGRVQVSVRPAGSPVRRLAS
;
A
#
# COMPACT_ATOMS: atom_id res chain seq x y z
N MET A 1 -29.88 9.30 -5.31
CA MET A 1 -29.11 10.40 -5.94
C MET A 1 -27.82 9.80 -6.47
N LEU A 2 -27.72 9.71 -7.80
CA LEU A 2 -26.51 9.28 -8.50
C LEU A 2 -25.49 10.42 -8.46
N PHE A 3 -24.22 10.07 -8.29
CA PHE A 3 -23.08 10.97 -8.47
C PHE A 3 -23.02 11.39 -9.95
N GLY A 4 -23.67 12.50 -10.27
CA GLY A 4 -23.45 13.23 -11.51
C GLY A 4 -22.51 14.38 -11.21
N ASP A 5 -21.21 14.11 -11.19
CA ASP A 5 -20.21 15.16 -11.25
C ASP A 5 -19.86 15.35 -12.72
N GLN A 6 -20.47 16.37 -13.35
CA GLN A 6 -20.31 16.67 -14.78
C GLN A 6 -18.88 17.14 -15.13
N ASP A 7 -18.03 17.38 -14.11
CA ASP A 7 -16.63 17.76 -14.28
C ASP A 7 -15.64 16.57 -14.26
N ALA A 8 -16.10 15.33 -14.03
CA ALA A 8 -15.24 14.13 -14.05
C ALA A 8 -14.66 13.81 -15.45
N HIS A 9 -15.18 14.44 -16.51
CA HIS A 9 -14.66 14.29 -17.87
C HIS A 9 -13.29 14.96 -18.07
N GLY A 10 -12.87 15.88 -17.20
CA GLY A 10 -11.51 16.42 -17.21
C GLY A 10 -10.46 15.47 -16.61
N ALA A 11 -10.86 14.62 -15.66
CA ALA A 11 -9.97 13.72 -14.92
C ALA A 11 -9.74 12.35 -15.59
N SER A 12 -10.45 12.05 -16.69
CA SER A 12 -10.53 10.71 -17.27
C SER A 12 -9.64 10.48 -18.51
N ARG A 13 -8.69 11.37 -18.79
CA ARG A 13 -7.47 10.92 -19.47
C ARG A 13 -6.64 10.17 -18.45
N LEU A 14 -6.98 8.89 -18.23
CA LEU A 14 -6.04 7.91 -17.71
C LEU A 14 -4.75 8.13 -18.50
N GLY A 15 -3.72 8.64 -17.82
CA GLY A 15 -2.43 8.89 -18.45
C GLY A 15 -1.98 7.62 -19.16
N THR A 16 -1.26 7.76 -20.26
CA THR A 16 -0.62 6.62 -20.91
C THR A 16 0.09 5.81 -19.84
N LEU A 17 -0.24 4.51 -19.71
CA LEU A 17 0.48 3.59 -18.84
C LEU A 17 1.93 3.59 -19.31
N VAL A 18 2.76 4.42 -18.68
CA VAL A 18 4.19 4.43 -18.93
C VAL A 18 4.69 3.13 -18.32
N PHE A 19 4.82 2.11 -19.15
CA PHE A 19 5.34 0.82 -18.71
C PHE A 19 6.77 1.00 -18.18
N SER A 20 7.00 0.38 -17.01
CA SER A 20 8.31 0.09 -16.40
C SER A 20 8.93 1.15 -15.48
N ASP A 21 8.24 1.52 -14.40
CA ASP A 21 8.93 1.46 -13.10
C ASP A 21 8.73 0.04 -12.57
N ALA A 22 9.59 -0.88 -13.02
CA ALA A 22 9.64 -2.21 -12.47
C ALA A 22 10.31 -2.11 -11.09
N HIS A 23 9.51 -2.10 -10.03
CA HIS A 23 10.02 -2.19 -8.66
C HIS A 23 10.06 -3.65 -8.20
N VAL A 24 10.99 -3.93 -7.29
CA VAL A 24 11.21 -5.26 -6.74
C VAL A 24 10.48 -5.38 -5.40
N SER A 25 9.41 -6.18 -5.37
CA SER A 25 8.72 -6.57 -4.13
C SER A 25 9.16 -7.96 -3.70
N VAL A 26 9.58 -8.09 -2.44
CA VAL A 26 10.15 -9.32 -1.88
C VAL A 26 9.47 -9.70 -0.57
N ARG A 27 9.27 -11.01 -0.35
CA ARG A 27 8.68 -11.53 0.88
C ARG A 27 9.76 -12.02 1.86
N CYS A 28 9.83 -11.42 3.05
CA CYS A 28 10.87 -11.71 4.06
C CYS A 28 10.86 -13.13 4.63
N GLY A 29 9.76 -13.88 4.46
CA GLY A 29 9.63 -15.25 4.97
C GLY A 29 9.89 -16.34 3.93
N ASP A 30 10.14 -15.97 2.68
CA ASP A 30 10.40 -16.91 1.60
C ASP A 30 11.92 -17.10 1.43
N GLN A 31 12.37 -18.36 1.41
CA GLN A 31 13.77 -18.74 1.21
C GLN A 31 14.21 -18.51 -0.24
N ALA A 32 13.30 -18.66 -1.21
CA ALA A 32 13.58 -18.39 -2.61
C ALA A 32 13.96 -16.92 -2.86
N ASP A 33 13.47 -16.04 -1.99
CA ASP A 33 13.68 -14.61 -2.06
C ASP A 33 14.90 -14.10 -1.28
N ALA A 34 15.62 -14.98 -0.56
CA ALA A 34 16.67 -14.56 0.38
C ALA A 34 17.74 -13.66 -0.27
N GLY A 35 18.21 -14.01 -1.46
CA GLY A 35 19.21 -13.24 -2.22
C GLY A 35 18.68 -11.96 -2.87
N ARG A 36 17.34 -11.79 -2.96
CA ARG A 36 16.71 -10.62 -3.61
C ARG A 36 16.38 -9.50 -2.63
N ARG A 37 16.47 -9.74 -1.32
CA ARG A 37 16.09 -8.78 -0.27
C ARG A 37 16.90 -7.50 -0.30
N GLU A 38 18.17 -7.58 -0.70
CA GLU A 38 19.06 -6.41 -0.81
C GLU A 38 18.67 -5.49 -1.97
N LEU A 39 18.01 -6.05 -2.99
CA LEU A 39 17.54 -5.33 -4.17
C LEU A 39 16.06 -4.93 -4.07
N ALA A 40 15.41 -5.22 -2.94
CA ALA A 40 13.98 -4.99 -2.79
C ALA A 40 13.69 -3.51 -2.55
N ASP A 41 12.79 -2.94 -3.35
CA ASP A 41 12.15 -1.65 -3.10
C ASP A 41 11.09 -1.74 -2.00
N VAL A 42 10.39 -2.88 -1.99
CA VAL A 42 9.30 -3.18 -1.07
C VAL A 42 9.56 -4.52 -0.39
N LEU A 43 9.57 -4.51 0.94
CA LEU A 43 9.65 -5.73 1.76
C LEU A 43 8.30 -6.04 2.39
N THR A 44 7.82 -7.26 2.20
CA THR A 44 6.57 -7.74 2.80
C THR A 44 6.86 -8.82 3.84
N GLU A 45 6.38 -8.62 5.07
CA GLU A 45 6.44 -9.64 6.11
C GLU A 45 5.26 -10.62 6.00
N VAL A 46 5.51 -11.89 6.36
CA VAL A 46 4.46 -12.88 6.54
C VAL A 46 3.55 -12.45 7.69
N ALA A 47 2.25 -12.76 7.60
CA ALA A 47 1.28 -12.50 8.66
C ALA A 47 1.80 -13.00 10.01
N LEU A 48 1.96 -12.08 10.96
CA LEU A 48 2.53 -12.38 12.26
C LEU A 48 1.46 -12.86 13.23
N ARG A 49 1.78 -13.88 14.02
CA ARG A 49 0.92 -14.33 15.13
C ARG A 49 0.78 -13.27 16.24
N VAL A 50 1.76 -12.38 16.39
CA VAL A 50 1.80 -11.35 17.44
C VAL A 50 1.95 -9.97 16.81
N SER A 51 1.01 -9.07 17.13
CA SER A 51 0.94 -7.71 16.55
C SER A 51 1.76 -6.65 17.32
N PHE A 52 2.37 -7.03 18.44
CA PHE A 52 3.21 -6.12 19.23
C PHE A 52 4.57 -5.87 18.55
N GLY A 53 5.06 -4.61 18.62
CA GLY A 53 6.36 -4.21 18.08
C GLY A 53 6.50 -4.31 16.55
N VAL A 54 5.41 -4.44 15.80
CA VAL A 54 5.45 -4.56 14.33
C VAL A 54 6.10 -3.33 13.69
N ARG A 55 5.81 -2.12 14.16
CA ARG A 55 6.41 -0.89 13.63
C ARG A 55 7.92 -0.88 13.79
N GLU A 56 8.41 -1.19 14.98
CA GLU A 56 9.83 -1.20 15.32
C GLU A 56 10.58 -2.30 14.56
N ARG A 57 9.94 -3.45 14.32
CA ARG A 57 10.47 -4.50 13.46
C ARG A 57 10.57 -4.06 12.00
N LEU A 58 9.51 -3.47 11.44
CA LEU A 58 9.54 -2.96 10.06
C LEU A 58 10.60 -1.86 9.87
N ARG A 59 10.78 -0.98 10.87
CA ARG A 59 11.89 0.00 10.88
C ARG A 59 13.25 -0.68 10.81
N ARG A 60 13.50 -1.65 11.70
CA ARG A 60 14.75 -2.43 11.67
C ARG A 60 14.99 -3.13 10.34
N ARG A 61 13.94 -3.54 9.62
CA ARG A 61 14.08 -4.09 8.26
C ARG A 61 14.52 -3.04 7.26
N LEU A 62 13.96 -1.84 7.30
CA LEU A 62 14.45 -0.74 6.46
C LEU A 62 15.90 -0.38 6.79
N ASP A 63 16.28 -0.41 8.06
CA ASP A 63 17.67 -0.16 8.47
C ASP A 63 18.61 -1.28 7.97
N GLN A 64 18.15 -2.53 7.99
CA GLN A 64 18.90 -3.69 7.50
C GLN A 64 19.06 -3.72 5.96
N TYR A 65 18.08 -3.22 5.22
CA TYR A 65 18.06 -3.24 3.75
C TYR A 65 17.96 -1.81 3.21
N PRO A 66 19.09 -1.11 3.00
CA PRO A 66 19.12 0.30 2.61
C PRO A 66 18.40 0.62 1.30
N GLY A 67 18.37 -0.33 0.34
CA GLY A 67 17.63 -0.19 -0.92
C GLY A 67 16.12 -0.21 -0.78
N CYS A 68 15.59 -0.71 0.35
CA CYS A 68 14.16 -0.82 0.57
C CYS A 68 13.54 0.51 0.99
N THR A 69 12.50 0.94 0.30
CA THR A 69 11.78 2.18 0.60
C THR A 69 10.55 1.92 1.48
N VAL A 70 9.90 0.77 1.33
CA VAL A 70 8.66 0.44 2.06
C VAL A 70 8.74 -0.95 2.68
N ALA A 71 8.51 -1.03 3.99
CA ALA A 71 8.37 -2.31 4.70
C ALA A 71 6.93 -2.48 5.19
N VAL A 72 6.27 -3.57 4.81
CA VAL A 72 4.86 -3.86 5.10
C VAL A 72 4.75 -5.07 6.02
N GLY A 73 3.91 -4.95 7.05
CA GLY A 73 3.50 -6.04 7.92
C GLY A 73 1.98 -6.21 7.91
N ARG A 74 1.52 -7.46 7.83
CA ARG A 74 0.11 -7.81 7.97
C ARG A 74 -0.24 -8.04 9.44
N ARG A 75 -1.33 -7.43 9.89
CA ARG A 75 -1.98 -7.67 11.18
C ARG A 75 -3.31 -8.37 10.94
N ARG A 76 -4.00 -8.78 12.01
CA ARG A 76 -5.22 -9.62 11.92
C ARG A 76 -6.29 -9.00 11.01
N ASN A 77 -6.52 -7.69 11.10
CA ASN A 77 -7.59 -6.99 10.38
C ASN A 77 -7.12 -5.71 9.65
N ASP A 78 -5.82 -5.40 9.69
CA ASP A 78 -5.23 -4.18 9.14
C ASP A 78 -3.85 -4.48 8.53
N HIS A 79 -3.37 -3.56 7.70
CA HIS A 79 -2.00 -3.57 7.21
C HIS A 79 -1.26 -2.36 7.77
N LEU A 80 0.02 -2.56 8.07
CA LEU A 80 0.91 -1.50 8.53
C LEU A 80 2.11 -1.45 7.61
N ALA A 81 2.43 -0.27 7.10
CA ALA A 81 3.66 0.00 6.40
C ALA A 81 4.50 1.03 7.17
N VAL A 82 5.81 0.86 7.11
CA VAL A 82 6.76 1.92 7.44
C VAL A 82 7.45 2.29 6.14
N VAL A 83 7.55 3.59 5.90
CA VAL A 83 8.24 4.16 4.73
C VAL A 83 9.56 4.77 5.19
N ARG A 84 10.61 4.62 4.38
CA ARG A 84 11.90 5.28 4.60
C ARG A 84 11.67 6.79 4.72
N GLY A 85 12.26 7.41 5.75
CA GLY A 85 11.87 8.75 6.21
C GLY A 85 10.92 8.75 7.42
N GLY A 86 10.48 7.57 7.88
CA GLY A 86 9.91 7.37 9.21
C GLY A 86 8.38 7.40 9.29
N LEU A 87 7.69 7.73 8.21
CA LEU A 87 6.24 7.68 8.15
C LEU A 87 5.72 6.26 8.39
N THR A 88 4.64 6.15 9.13
CA THR A 88 3.91 4.90 9.35
C THR A 88 2.52 5.03 8.76
N VAL A 89 2.17 4.14 7.84
CA VAL A 89 0.87 4.11 7.16
C VAL A 89 0.12 2.88 7.64
N ALA A 90 -1.10 3.05 8.11
CA ALA A 90 -1.98 1.94 8.50
C ALA A 90 -3.27 1.97 7.70
N THR A 91 -3.74 0.80 7.27
CA THR A 91 -4.95 0.68 6.47
C THR A 91 -5.96 -0.25 7.10
N ARG A 92 -7.24 0.14 7.05
CA ARG A 92 -8.39 -0.74 7.33
C ARG A 92 -9.16 -0.95 6.04
N SER A 93 -9.44 -2.20 5.72
CA SER A 93 -10.12 -2.59 4.48
C SER A 93 -11.45 -3.26 4.80
N SER A 94 -12.44 -3.12 3.93
CA SER A 94 -13.64 -3.98 3.98
C SER A 94 -13.27 -5.46 3.75
N CYS A 95 -14.15 -6.39 4.18
CA CYS A 95 -13.87 -7.83 4.16
C CYS A 95 -13.40 -8.36 2.79
N GLY A 96 -13.97 -7.88 1.67
CA GLY A 96 -13.53 -8.27 0.33
C GLY A 96 -12.21 -7.63 -0.10
N ALA A 97 -11.98 -6.36 0.27
CA ALA A 97 -10.81 -5.62 -0.20
C ALA A 97 -9.51 -6.06 0.50
N SER A 98 -9.60 -6.65 1.69
CA SER A 98 -8.43 -6.96 2.53
C SER A 98 -7.41 -7.87 1.84
N GLU A 99 -7.87 -8.94 1.18
CA GLU A 99 -6.98 -9.92 0.54
C GLU A 99 -6.27 -9.34 -0.68
N MET A 100 -7.02 -8.68 -1.58
CA MET A 100 -6.46 -8.03 -2.75
C MET A 100 -5.49 -6.92 -2.35
N TRP A 101 -5.91 -6.06 -1.41
CA TRP A 101 -5.10 -4.96 -0.91
C TRP A 101 -3.79 -5.42 -0.29
N ALA A 102 -3.80 -6.53 0.46
CA ALA A 102 -2.61 -7.05 1.14
C ALA A 102 -1.43 -7.25 0.19
N SER A 103 -1.71 -7.72 -1.02
CA SER A 103 -0.68 -8.05 -2.03
C SER A 103 -0.07 -6.82 -2.70
N VAL A 104 -0.84 -5.73 -2.81
CA VAL A 104 -0.45 -4.53 -3.57
C VAL A 104 -0.12 -3.33 -2.70
N PHE A 105 -0.43 -3.36 -1.40
CA PHE A 105 -0.32 -2.20 -0.51
C PHE A 105 1.08 -1.57 -0.50
N GLY A 106 2.13 -2.37 -0.36
CA GLY A 106 3.51 -1.85 -0.36
C GLY A 106 3.91 -1.21 -1.69
N SER A 107 3.57 -1.89 -2.78
CA SER A 107 3.77 -1.40 -4.15
C SER A 107 3.03 -0.09 -4.40
N PHE A 108 1.78 0.00 -3.96
CA PHE A 108 0.99 1.23 -4.05
C PHE A 108 1.68 2.41 -3.36
N LEU A 109 2.15 2.21 -2.12
CA LEU A 109 2.86 3.27 -1.39
C LEU A 109 4.17 3.66 -2.07
N TYR A 110 4.91 2.70 -2.60
CA TYR A 110 6.13 2.94 -3.36
C TYR A 110 5.84 3.80 -4.59
N CYS A 111 4.88 3.39 -5.42
CA CYS A 111 4.49 4.14 -6.63
C CYS A 111 3.94 5.53 -6.28
N TRP A 112 3.13 5.66 -5.23
CA TRP A 112 2.58 6.95 -4.78
C TRP A 112 3.71 7.93 -4.42
N ALA A 113 4.67 7.46 -3.61
CA ALA A 113 5.82 8.27 -3.23
C ALA A 113 6.75 8.55 -4.43
N GLY A 114 6.97 7.57 -5.30
CA GLY A 114 7.78 7.71 -6.53
C GLY A 114 7.18 8.71 -7.53
N ALA A 115 5.85 8.83 -7.57
CA ALA A 115 5.15 9.85 -8.33
C ALA A 115 5.23 11.26 -7.71
N GLY A 116 5.94 11.43 -6.59
CA GLY A 116 6.07 12.70 -5.88
C GLY A 116 4.84 13.11 -5.07
N LEU A 117 3.86 12.21 -4.90
CA LEU A 117 2.65 12.49 -4.14
C LEU A 117 2.91 12.34 -2.64
N ALA A 118 2.40 13.28 -1.84
CA ALA A 118 2.65 13.28 -0.42
C ALA A 118 1.83 12.19 0.27
N LEU A 119 2.50 11.26 0.97
CA LEU A 119 1.82 10.21 1.72
C LEU A 119 0.87 10.78 2.79
N GLY A 120 1.13 11.98 3.30
CA GLY A 120 0.26 12.68 4.26
C GLY A 120 -1.13 13.04 3.71
N GLU A 121 -1.33 13.01 2.39
CA GLU A 121 -2.61 13.31 1.73
C GLU A 121 -3.53 12.09 1.66
N LEU A 122 -2.97 10.87 1.68
CA LEU A 122 -3.72 9.61 1.58
C LEU A 122 -4.95 9.48 2.49
N PRO A 123 -4.95 9.97 3.76
CA PRO A 123 -6.14 9.89 4.60
C PRO A 123 -7.34 10.70 4.09
N ARG A 124 -7.12 11.67 3.19
CA ARG A 124 -8.18 12.48 2.56
C ARG A 124 -8.73 11.85 1.29
N GLU A 125 -8.03 10.86 0.75
CA GLU A 125 -8.37 10.20 -0.51
C GLU A 125 -9.32 9.02 -0.30
N ALA A 126 -10.24 8.85 -1.24
CA ALA A 126 -11.10 7.67 -1.29
C ALA A 126 -10.40 6.54 -2.04
N LEU A 127 -9.82 5.57 -1.31
CA LEU A 127 -9.22 4.40 -1.94
C LEU A 127 -10.27 3.30 -2.17
N ILE A 128 -10.48 3.00 -3.45
CA ILE A 128 -11.32 1.91 -3.93
C ILE A 128 -10.40 0.83 -4.50
N VAL A 129 -10.55 -0.40 -4.00
CA VAL A 129 -9.78 -1.56 -4.45
C VAL A 129 -10.65 -2.40 -5.35
N GLY A 130 -10.11 -2.79 -6.51
CA GLY A 130 -10.82 -3.55 -7.50
C GLY A 130 -9.90 -4.22 -8.50
N ARG A 131 -10.48 -5.08 -9.34
CA ARG A 131 -9.79 -5.72 -10.45
C ARG A 131 -10.12 -4.97 -11.73
N PHE A 132 -9.08 -4.47 -12.40
CA PHE A 132 -9.21 -3.94 -13.74
C PHE A 132 -8.92 -5.05 -14.76
N THR A 133 -9.85 -5.26 -15.68
CA THR A 133 -9.68 -6.16 -16.82
C THR A 133 -9.62 -5.31 -18.08
N ALA A 134 -8.46 -5.32 -18.72
CA ALA A 134 -8.24 -4.60 -19.98
C ALA A 134 -9.12 -5.19 -21.10
N SER A 135 -9.47 -4.35 -22.07
CA SER A 135 -10.19 -4.79 -23.26
C SER A 135 -9.43 -5.88 -24.01
N ALA A 136 -10.10 -7.00 -24.24
CA ALA A 136 -9.64 -8.07 -25.12
C ALA A 136 -10.81 -8.53 -26.00
N GLY A 137 -10.56 -8.74 -27.29
CA GLY A 137 -11.57 -9.25 -28.23
C GLY A 137 -12.80 -8.35 -28.43
N GLY A 138 -12.62 -7.02 -28.44
CA GLY A 138 -13.72 -6.06 -28.68
C GLY A 138 -14.65 -5.78 -27.50
N ARG A 139 -14.36 -6.35 -26.31
CA ARG A 139 -15.13 -6.05 -25.09
C ARG A 139 -14.61 -4.77 -24.41
N PRO A 140 -15.50 -3.94 -23.84
CA PRO A 140 -15.08 -2.77 -23.06
C PRO A 140 -14.29 -3.21 -21.82
N PRO A 141 -13.40 -2.37 -21.30
CA PRO A 141 -12.67 -2.68 -20.08
C PRO A 141 -13.64 -2.70 -18.91
N VAL A 142 -13.38 -3.57 -17.92
CA VAL A 142 -14.24 -3.73 -16.74
C VAL A 142 -13.44 -3.46 -15.48
N LEU A 143 -13.97 -2.61 -14.61
CA LEU A 143 -13.46 -2.40 -13.27
C LEU A 143 -14.43 -3.02 -12.26
N GLU A 144 -14.05 -4.16 -11.69
CA GLU A 144 -14.80 -4.81 -10.62
C GLU A 144 -14.36 -4.25 -9.27
N THR A 145 -15.24 -3.52 -8.60
CA THR A 145 -14.95 -2.96 -7.27
C THR A 145 -15.15 -4.02 -6.19
N VAL A 146 -14.10 -4.28 -5.41
CA VAL A 146 -14.10 -5.27 -4.33
C VAL A 146 -14.34 -4.62 -2.97
N GLY A 147 -13.94 -3.35 -2.80
CA GLY A 147 -14.26 -2.61 -1.59
C GLY A 147 -13.44 -1.33 -1.39
N ARG A 148 -13.48 -0.83 -0.16
CA ARG A 148 -12.84 0.43 0.22
C ARG A 148 -11.72 0.19 1.22
N VAL A 149 -10.72 1.07 1.18
CA VAL A 149 -9.61 1.12 2.12
C VAL A 149 -9.56 2.49 2.76
N GLN A 150 -9.58 2.52 4.08
CA GLN A 150 -9.31 3.73 4.86
C GLN A 150 -7.83 3.75 5.25
N VAL A 151 -7.18 4.88 5.01
CA VAL A 151 -5.76 5.08 5.30
C VAL A 151 -5.59 6.03 6.48
N SER A 152 -4.62 5.74 7.33
CA SER A 152 -4.16 6.66 8.37
C SER A 152 -2.63 6.75 8.32
N VAL A 153 -2.09 7.96 8.47
CA VAL A 153 -0.66 8.22 8.40
C VAL A 153 -0.19 8.87 9.70
N ARG A 154 0.95 8.42 10.21
CA ARG A 154 1.56 8.93 11.44
C ARG A 154 3.05 9.21 11.22
N PRO A 155 3.56 10.38 11.64
CA PRO A 155 4.99 10.65 11.66
C PRO A 155 5.78 9.70 12.57
N ALA A 156 7.07 9.54 12.30
CA ALA A 156 7.97 8.93 13.26
C ALA A 156 8.04 9.81 14.52
N GLY A 157 7.54 9.30 15.65
CA GLY A 157 7.69 9.94 16.95
C GLY A 157 6.43 10.54 17.55
N SER A 158 5.25 10.45 16.90
CA SER A 158 4.01 10.82 17.61
C SER A 158 3.81 9.89 18.81
N PRO A 159 3.72 10.43 20.04
CA PRO A 159 3.43 9.64 21.22
C PRO A 159 2.07 8.98 21.03
N VAL A 160 1.98 7.70 21.41
CA VAL A 160 0.69 7.01 21.53
C VAL A 160 -0.07 7.73 22.65
N ARG A 161 -0.96 8.65 22.29
CA ARG A 161 -1.95 9.18 23.21
C ARG A 161 -2.80 7.99 23.66
N ARG A 162 -2.49 7.44 24.83
CA ARG A 162 -3.45 6.60 25.58
C ARG A 162 -4.58 7.55 25.94
N LEU A 163 -5.70 7.43 25.25
CA LEU A 163 -6.96 7.87 25.83
C LEU A 163 -7.21 6.91 26.98
N ALA A 164 -6.90 7.37 28.19
CA ALA A 164 -7.41 6.77 29.41
C ALA A 164 -8.90 7.12 29.46
N SER A 165 -9.74 6.09 29.38
CA SER A 165 -11.12 6.08 29.86
C SER A 165 -11.13 5.69 31.33
#